data_AF-A0A4R6SN98-F1
#
_entry.id   AF-A0A4R6SN98-F1
#
_cell.length_a   1.000
_cell.length_b   1.000
_cell.length_c   1.000
_cell.angle_alpha   90.00
_cell.angle_beta   90.00
_cell.angle_gamma   90.00
#
_symmetry.space_group_name_H-M   'P 1'
#
loop_
_entity.id
_entity.type
_entity.pdbx_description
1 polymer ?
#
loop_
_entity_poly.entity_id
_entity_poly.type
_entity_poly.pdbx_seq_one_letter_code
_entity_poly.pdbx_strand_id
1 'polypeptide(L)'
;MSTHANHLAVLATLTEHLITFDLPCPIASTAVHHELTGQSVTIQLSCRALPGLATALLEWADTLTNVAAEAWRTPSGDSVHLTVAGHLANGTPVQVYGGLSHKVQVFGPYLEPGEHHSIPLGLLRQWADLDSFRESA
;
A
#
# COMPACT_ATOMS: atom_id res chain seq x y z
N MET A 1 16.21 15.92 -20.84
CA MET A 1 16.80 15.14 -19.72
C MET A 1 16.62 13.66 -20.03
N SER A 2 17.63 12.83 -19.80
CA SER A 2 17.55 11.39 -20.14
C SER A 2 16.68 10.63 -19.14
N THR A 3 15.99 9.60 -19.62
CA THR A 3 15.09 8.72 -18.83
C THR A 3 15.77 8.12 -17.59
N HIS A 4 17.06 7.82 -17.69
CA HIS A 4 17.87 7.31 -16.58
C HIS A 4 18.07 8.31 -15.44
N ALA A 5 18.27 9.60 -15.75
CA ALA A 5 18.44 10.63 -14.73
C ALA A 5 17.15 10.82 -13.90
N ASN A 6 15.99 10.73 -14.56
CA ASN A 6 14.69 10.83 -13.88
C ASN A 6 14.43 9.61 -12.99
N HIS A 7 14.76 8.40 -13.45
CA HIS A 7 14.68 7.19 -12.64
C HIS A 7 15.53 7.24 -11.36
N LEU A 8 16.77 7.72 -11.46
CA LEU A 8 17.63 7.89 -10.28
C LEU A 8 17.09 8.95 -9.32
N ALA A 9 16.50 10.04 -9.84
CA ALA A 9 15.89 11.07 -9.01
C ALA A 9 14.71 10.52 -8.20
N VAL A 10 13.85 9.70 -8.81
CA VAL A 10 12.72 9.05 -8.11
C VAL A 10 13.20 8.13 -6.99
N LEU A 11 14.23 7.31 -7.25
CA LEU A 11 14.83 6.47 -6.22
C LEU A 11 15.47 7.27 -5.09
N ALA A 12 16.10 8.41 -5.41
CA ALA A 12 16.66 9.31 -4.40
C ALA A 12 15.56 9.90 -3.51
N THR A 13 14.44 10.35 -4.07
CA THR A 13 13.27 10.81 -3.30
C THR A 13 12.71 9.70 -2.43
N LEU A 14 12.55 8.48 -2.96
CA LEU A 14 12.09 7.36 -2.15
C LEU A 14 13.06 7.07 -0.99
N THR A 15 14.37 7.13 -1.26
CA THR A 15 15.40 6.91 -0.23
C THR A 15 15.32 7.97 0.87
N GLU A 16 15.19 9.25 0.50
CA GLU A 16 14.99 10.34 1.45
C GLU A 16 13.73 10.15 2.28
N HIS A 17 12.63 9.73 1.66
CA HIS A 17 11.38 9.43 2.35
C HIS A 17 11.55 8.30 3.38
N LEU A 18 12.19 7.19 2.99
CA LEU A 18 12.46 6.05 3.87
C LEU A 18 13.47 6.35 4.99
N ILE A 19 14.34 7.34 4.81
CA ILE A 19 15.23 7.83 5.88
C ILE A 19 14.46 8.73 6.85
N THR A 20 13.50 9.51 6.35
CA THR A 20 12.74 10.48 7.13
C THR A 20 11.69 9.81 8.02
N PHE A 21 11.05 8.76 7.52
CA PHE A 21 9.97 8.06 8.20
C PHE A 21 10.38 6.63 8.55
N ASP A 22 10.27 6.28 9.82
CA ASP A 22 10.46 4.91 10.30
C ASP A 22 9.19 4.09 10.02
N LEU A 23 9.07 3.59 8.79
CA LEU A 23 7.85 2.92 8.32
C LEU A 23 7.84 1.45 8.73
N PRO A 24 6.70 0.93 9.21
CA PRO A 24 6.62 -0.46 9.61
C PRO A 24 6.64 -1.35 8.39
N CYS A 25 6.99 -2.60 8.65
CA CYS A 25 6.98 -3.68 7.69
C CYS A 25 8.10 -3.57 6.64
N PRO A 26 8.95 -4.61 6.49
CA PRO A 26 9.96 -4.60 5.45
C PRO A 26 9.36 -4.51 4.05
N ILE A 27 9.98 -3.68 3.20
CA ILE A 27 9.68 -3.61 1.77
C ILE A 27 10.17 -4.90 1.10
N ALA A 28 9.26 -5.61 0.44
CA ALA A 28 9.56 -6.81 -0.33
C ALA A 28 10.07 -6.47 -1.73
N SER A 29 9.48 -5.46 -2.37
CA SER A 29 9.90 -5.02 -3.70
C SER A 29 9.52 -3.56 -3.95
N THR A 30 10.28 -2.91 -4.84
CA THR A 30 10.00 -1.57 -5.34
C THR A 30 10.11 -1.60 -6.86
N ALA A 31 9.12 -1.03 -7.55
CA ALA A 31 9.12 -0.86 -8.99
C ALA A 31 8.93 0.63 -9.32
N VAL A 32 9.76 1.14 -10.24
CA VAL A 32 9.59 2.47 -10.81
C VAL A 32 8.99 2.30 -12.20
N HIS A 33 7.86 2.95 -12.43
CA HIS A 33 7.16 2.90 -13.70
C HIS A 33 7.39 4.20 -14.47
N HIS A 34 7.47 4.06 -15.79
CA HIS A 34 7.51 5.19 -16.70
C HIS A 34 6.14 5.31 -17.37
N GLU A 35 5.46 6.41 -17.13
CA GLU A 35 4.13 6.72 -17.64
C GLU A 35 4.19 7.94 -18.56
N LEU A 36 3.12 8.17 -19.34
CA LEU A 36 3.02 9.33 -20.22
C LEU A 36 3.01 10.65 -19.44
N THR A 37 2.48 10.62 -18.21
CA THR A 37 2.32 11.78 -17.31
C THR A 37 3.52 11.99 -16.39
N GLY A 38 4.48 11.06 -16.35
CA GLY A 38 5.63 11.14 -15.45
C GLY A 38 6.14 9.76 -15.03
N GLN A 39 6.65 9.68 -13.81
CA GLN A 39 7.05 8.40 -13.21
C GLN A 39 6.24 8.16 -11.96
N SER A 40 5.91 6.90 -11.71
CA SER A 40 5.24 6.46 -10.49
C SER A 40 6.07 5.37 -9.83
N VAL A 41 5.81 5.15 -8.54
CA VAL A 41 6.49 4.11 -7.75
C VAL A 41 5.46 3.16 -7.19
N THR A 42 5.69 1.87 -7.35
CA THR A 42 4.94 0.84 -6.65
C THR A 42 5.83 0.18 -5.61
N ILE A 43 5.34 0.05 -4.38
CA ILE A 43 6.04 -0.57 -3.26
C ILE A 43 5.20 -1.73 -2.75
N GLN A 44 5.80 -2.91 -2.66
CA GLN A 44 5.19 -4.08 -2.05
C GLN A 44 5.73 -4.27 -0.64
N LEU A 45 4.84 -4.38 0.34
CA LEU A 45 5.16 -4.72 1.72
C LEU A 45 5.19 -6.24 1.91
N SER A 46 6.07 -6.71 2.79
CA SER A 46 6.22 -8.14 3.11
C SER A 46 5.25 -8.66 4.19
N CYS A 47 4.37 -7.80 4.70
CA CYS A 47 3.43 -8.11 5.78
C CYS A 47 2.39 -9.13 5.35
N ARG A 48 2.25 -10.21 6.13
CA ARG A 48 1.36 -11.34 5.83
C ARG A 48 0.11 -11.40 6.71
N ALA A 49 0.08 -10.63 7.79
CA ALA A 49 -1.05 -10.56 8.71
C ALA A 49 -1.85 -9.28 8.44
N LEU A 50 -3.17 -9.39 8.45
CA LEU A 50 -4.06 -8.26 8.17
C LEU A 50 -3.85 -7.06 9.12
N PRO A 51 -3.78 -7.23 10.46
CA PRO A 51 -3.58 -6.09 11.35
C PRO A 51 -2.27 -5.36 11.06
N GLY A 52 -1.15 -6.10 10.99
CA GLY A 52 0.16 -5.54 10.70
C GLY A 52 0.24 -4.89 9.31
N LEU A 53 -0.41 -5.45 8.29
CA LEU A 53 -0.48 -4.81 6.98
C LEU A 53 -1.32 -3.53 7.02
N ALA A 54 -2.48 -3.54 7.69
CA ALA A 54 -3.35 -2.37 7.79
C ALA A 54 -2.66 -1.23 8.57
N THR A 55 -1.96 -1.52 9.67
CA THR A 55 -1.12 -0.57 10.39
C THR A 55 -0.04 0.02 9.48
N ALA A 56 0.73 -0.82 8.78
CA ALA A 56 1.77 -0.35 7.88
C ALA A 56 1.21 0.55 6.77
N LEU A 57 0.08 0.18 6.16
CA LEU A 57 -0.58 0.99 5.14
C LEU A 57 -1.11 2.33 5.69
N LEU A 58 -1.59 2.38 6.93
CA LEU A 58 -1.99 3.63 7.59
C LEU A 58 -0.80 4.54 7.87
N GLU A 59 0.33 3.98 8.32
CA GLU A 59 1.54 4.76 8.55
C GLU A 59 2.09 5.31 7.24
N TRP A 60 2.04 4.54 6.15
CA TRP A 60 2.28 5.07 4.81
C TRP A 60 1.27 6.16 4.42
N ALA A 61 -0.03 5.99 4.71
CA ALA A 61 -1.02 7.02 4.42
C ALA A 61 -0.71 8.35 5.13
N ASP A 62 -0.20 8.31 6.36
CA ASP A 62 0.11 9.51 7.13
C ASP A 62 1.33 10.31 6.59
N THR A 63 2.18 9.69 5.77
CA THR A 63 3.34 10.35 5.14
C THR A 63 3.07 10.87 3.73
N LEU A 64 1.89 10.60 3.19
CA LEU A 64 1.51 10.91 1.81
C LEU A 64 0.46 12.01 1.73
N THR A 65 0.34 12.60 0.55
CA THR A 65 -0.72 13.55 0.21
C THR A 65 -1.69 12.97 -0.82
N ASN A 66 -2.93 13.47 -0.84
CA ASN A 66 -4.00 13.00 -1.74
C ASN A 66 -4.25 11.48 -1.64
N VAL A 67 -4.38 11.00 -0.40
CA VAL A 67 -4.42 9.57 -0.11
C VAL A 67 -5.77 8.96 -0.45
N ALA A 68 -5.72 7.79 -1.11
CA ALA A 68 -6.83 6.89 -1.32
C ALA A 68 -6.44 5.46 -0.93
N ALA A 69 -7.42 4.65 -0.54
CA ALA A 69 -7.22 3.24 -0.25
C ALA A 69 -8.16 2.37 -1.07
N GLU A 70 -7.69 1.16 -1.38
CA GLU A 70 -8.39 0.20 -2.21
C GLU A 70 -8.14 -1.23 -1.73
N ALA A 71 -9.16 -2.07 -1.86
CA ALA A 71 -9.03 -3.52 -1.82
C ALA A 71 -9.25 -4.08 -3.22
N TRP A 72 -8.32 -4.89 -3.70
CA TRP A 72 -8.42 -5.57 -4.99
C TRP A 72 -8.29 -7.07 -4.80
N ARG A 73 -9.29 -7.84 -5.25
CA ARG A 73 -9.15 -9.30 -5.28
C ARG A 73 -8.50 -9.70 -6.60
N THR A 74 -7.40 -10.44 -6.53
CA THR A 74 -6.65 -10.83 -7.73
C THR A 74 -7.52 -11.68 -8.67
N PRO A 75 -7.23 -11.73 -9.99
CA PRO A 75 -8.01 -12.53 -10.93
C PRO A 75 -8.05 -14.03 -10.61
N SER A 76 -7.02 -14.55 -9.94
CA SER A 76 -7.02 -15.93 -9.43
C SER A 76 -8.04 -16.15 -8.30
N GLY A 77 -8.47 -15.09 -7.62
CA GLY A 77 -9.48 -15.13 -6.56
C GLY A 77 -8.95 -15.51 -5.17
N ASP A 78 -7.70 -15.97 -5.07
CA ASP A 78 -7.12 -16.50 -3.83
C ASP A 78 -6.48 -15.42 -2.93
N SER A 79 -6.19 -14.24 -3.51
CA SER A 79 -5.50 -13.16 -2.82
C SER A 79 -6.26 -11.85 -2.90
N VAL A 80 -6.16 -11.04 -1.86
CA VAL A 80 -6.57 -9.65 -1.83
C VAL A 80 -5.34 -8.78 -1.64
N HIS A 81 -5.18 -7.78 -2.50
CA HIS A 81 -4.21 -6.72 -2.34
C HIS A 81 -4.90 -5.55 -1.66
N LEU A 82 -4.36 -5.14 -0.52
CA LEU A 82 -4.71 -3.88 0.10
C LEU A 82 -3.70 -2.84 -0.34
N THR A 83 -4.21 -1.71 -0.80
CA THR A 83 -3.42 -0.66 -1.42
C THR A 83 -3.72 0.68 -0.76
N VAL A 84 -2.68 1.46 -0.53
CA VAL A 84 -2.75 2.90 -0.31
C VAL A 84 -2.02 3.59 -1.45
N ALA A 85 -2.68 4.54 -2.09
CA ALA A 85 -2.11 5.36 -3.15
C ALA A 85 -2.11 6.83 -2.71
N GLY A 86 -1.08 7.57 -3.11
CA GLY A 86 -0.93 8.98 -2.79
C GLY A 86 0.27 9.60 -3.51
N HIS A 87 0.76 10.71 -2.99
CA HIS A 87 1.92 11.42 -3.55
C HIS A 87 2.96 11.70 -2.45
N LEU A 88 4.22 11.47 -2.81
CA LEU A 88 5.36 11.93 -2.02
C LEU A 88 5.42 13.46 -1.98
N ALA A 89 6.23 14.03 -1.09
CA ALA A 89 6.34 15.48 -0.90
C ALA A 89 6.72 16.27 -2.17
N ASN A 90 7.44 15.64 -3.10
CA ASN A 90 7.82 16.21 -4.39
C ASN A 90 6.74 16.05 -5.49
N GLY A 91 5.60 15.45 -5.17
CA GLY A 91 4.52 15.16 -6.11
C GLY A 91 4.66 13.86 -6.89
N THR A 92 5.68 13.01 -6.64
CA THR A 92 5.77 11.69 -7.28
C THR A 92 4.62 10.79 -6.81
N PRO A 93 3.79 10.26 -7.72
CA PRO A 93 2.76 9.28 -7.39
C PRO A 93 3.38 7.99 -6.83
N VAL A 94 2.82 7.49 -5.74
CA VAL A 94 3.25 6.25 -5.10
C VAL A 94 2.04 5.38 -4.76
N GLN A 95 2.19 4.09 -5.00
CA GLN A 95 1.26 3.05 -4.62
C GLN A 95 1.97 2.06 -3.70
N VAL A 96 1.45 1.89 -2.49
CA VAL A 96 1.98 0.95 -1.50
C VAL A 96 0.94 -0.14 -1.31
N TYR A 97 1.34 -1.40 -1.43
CA TYR A 97 0.41 -2.51 -1.30
C TYR A 97 0.99 -3.71 -0.57
N GLY A 98 0.12 -4.55 -0.03
CA GLY A 98 0.48 -5.87 0.48
C GLY A 98 -0.57 -6.90 0.09
N GLY A 99 -0.13 -8.15 -0.07
CA GLY A 99 -0.99 -9.26 -0.47
C GLY A 99 -1.36 -10.14 0.73
N LEU A 100 -2.65 -10.45 0.86
CA LEU A 100 -3.21 -11.34 1.87
C LEU A 100 -4.02 -12.45 1.20
N SER A 101 -4.15 -13.61 1.84
CA SER A 101 -5.12 -14.62 1.39
C SER A 101 -6.55 -14.10 1.54
N HIS A 102 -7.37 -14.30 0.53
CA HIS A 102 -8.78 -13.91 0.56
C HIS A 102 -9.55 -14.71 1.63
N LYS A 103 -10.28 -13.98 2.48
CA LYS A 103 -11.19 -14.53 3.50
C LYS A 103 -12.52 -13.80 3.42
N VAL A 104 -13.59 -14.50 3.03
CA VAL A 104 -14.94 -13.92 2.89
C VAL A 104 -15.43 -13.29 4.19
N GLN A 105 -15.04 -13.83 5.35
CA GLN A 105 -15.42 -13.29 6.66
C GLN A 105 -14.79 -11.92 6.96
N VAL A 106 -13.72 -11.56 6.25
CA VAL A 106 -12.97 -10.31 6.43
C VAL A 106 -13.33 -9.30 5.36
N PHE A 107 -13.25 -9.71 4.09
CA PHE A 107 -13.43 -8.81 2.94
C PHE A 107 -14.88 -8.76 2.43
N GLY A 108 -15.76 -9.58 3.01
CA GLY A 108 -17.14 -9.72 2.57
C GLY A 108 -17.29 -10.60 1.33
N PRO A 109 -18.53 -10.95 0.97
CA PRO A 109 -18.81 -11.77 -0.21
C PRO A 109 -18.83 -10.97 -1.52
N TYR A 110 -18.77 -9.65 -1.45
CA TYR A 110 -19.03 -8.76 -2.58
C TYR A 110 -17.79 -8.34 -3.36
N LEU A 111 -16.59 -8.76 -2.93
CA LEU A 111 -15.36 -8.51 -3.66
C LEU A 111 -15.09 -9.70 -4.58
N GLU A 112 -15.57 -9.62 -5.81
CA GLU A 112 -15.40 -10.68 -6.81
C GLU A 112 -13.97 -10.73 -7.35
N PRO A 113 -13.50 -11.87 -7.89
CA PRO A 113 -12.17 -11.95 -8.49
C PRO A 113 -11.97 -10.93 -9.62
N GLY A 114 -10.87 -10.17 -9.55
CA GLY A 114 -10.55 -9.08 -10.47
C GLY A 114 -11.16 -7.74 -10.09
N GLU A 115 -12.03 -7.68 -9.08
CA GLU A 115 -12.75 -6.47 -8.70
C GLU A 115 -11.94 -5.60 -7.74
N HIS A 116 -12.04 -4.28 -7.96
CA HIS A 116 -11.41 -3.23 -7.16
C HIS A 116 -12.48 -2.45 -6.41
N HIS A 117 -12.37 -2.37 -5.09
CA HIS A 117 -13.25 -1.57 -4.24
C HIS A 117 -12.45 -0.49 -3.53
N SER A 118 -12.85 0.77 -3.68
CA SER A 118 -12.35 1.83 -2.82
C SER A 118 -12.84 1.60 -1.39
N ILE A 119 -11.91 1.67 -0.44
CA ILE A 119 -12.20 1.49 0.98
C ILE A 119 -11.86 2.76 1.76
N PRO A 120 -12.65 3.10 2.79
CA PRO A 120 -12.31 4.23 3.65
C PRO A 120 -11.11 3.88 4.55
N LEU A 121 -10.25 4.85 4.85
CA LEU A 121 -9.15 4.67 5.81
C LEU A 121 -9.65 4.24 7.20
N GLY A 122 -10.90 4.58 7.56
CA GLY A 122 -11.54 4.10 8.79
C GLY A 122 -11.68 2.57 8.84
N LEU A 123 -11.87 1.89 7.70
CA LEU A 123 -11.91 0.43 7.64
C LEU A 123 -10.50 -0.17 7.83
N LEU A 124 -9.46 0.46 7.26
CA LEU A 124 -8.07 0.07 7.54
C LEU A 124 -7.76 0.19 9.05
N ARG A 125 -8.21 1.26 9.73
CA ARG A 125 -8.03 1.42 11.17
C ARG A 125 -8.70 0.29 11.96
N GLN A 126 -9.95 -0.07 11.60
CA GLN A 126 -10.63 -1.21 12.22
C GLN A 126 -9.85 -2.52 12.04
N TRP A 127 -9.25 -2.74 10.87
CA TRP A 127 -8.43 -3.94 10.62
C TRP A 127 -7.11 -3.92 11.39
N ALA A 128 -6.47 -2.76 11.52
CA ALA A 128 -5.27 -2.58 12.34
C ALA A 128 -5.54 -2.93 13.81
N ASP A 129 -6.73 -2.59 14.31
CA ASP A 129 -7.12 -2.84 15.70
C ASP A 129 -7.49 -4.31 16.00
N LEU A 130 -7.64 -5.18 14.99
CA LEU A 130 -8.06 -6.57 15.20
C LEU A 130 -7.09 -7.40 16.08
N ASP A 131 -5.82 -7.01 16.19
CA ASP A 131 -4.86 -7.68 17.10
C ASP A 131 -4.96 -7.18 18.55
N SER A 132 -5.42 -5.95 18.77
CA SER A 132 -5.56 -5.37 20.13
C SER A 132 -6.57 -6.12 21.01
N PHE A 133 -7.45 -6.92 20.39
CA PHE A 133 -8.41 -7.78 21.08
C PHE A 133 -7.83 -9.11 21.58
N ARG A 134 -6.63 -9.53 21.16
CA ARG A 134 -6.04 -10.83 21.55
C ARG A 134 -5.04 -10.77 22.70
N GLU A 135 -4.55 -9.59 23.07
CA GLU A 135 -3.63 -9.42 24.22
C GLU A 135 -4.35 -9.13 25.56
N SER A 136 -5.69 -9.07 25.56
CA SER A 136 -6.50 -8.76 26.75
C SER A 136 -7.30 -9.96 27.30
N ALA A 137 -6.95 -11.20 26.93
CA ALA A 137 -7.68 -12.42 27.31
C ALA A 137 -6.81 -13.41 28.12
#